data_AF-A0A5C5YPV4-F1
#
_entry.id   AF-A0A5C5YPV4-F1
#
_cell.length_a   1.000
_cell.length_b   1.000
_cell.length_c   1.000
_cell.angle_alpha   90.00
_cell.angle_beta   90.00
_cell.angle_gamma   90.00
#
_symmetry.space_group_name_H-M   'P 1'
#
loop_
_entity.id
_entity.type
_entity.pdbx_description
1 polymer ?
#
loop_
_entity_poly.entity_id
_entity_poly.type
_entity_poly.pdbx_seq_one_letter_code
_entity_poly.pdbx_strand_id
1 'polypeptide(L)'
;MKRLLRVACWAVALLPALSSGRDIYVNNLAGDDRLSGLNQELSGDHGPVASICRALKIAAAGDHVIVANTGELYREQLSVFGCNLRGYEDRPLTISGNGATLDGTVMAADGSWRHVDGDVFAMSPRRLTFQQLFKAGSPLARVRVASATDADQALQPLQWAMTQNEILLRVDRGRLPEQYELRHAGMQTGITLYNTRHVVVEDFVVQGFQQDGVNAHTLVNDCVLRRIECRANGRSGLSVGGASRVLVEESGFYDNGRAQVRVEGHAKLTLDGCELDDDQDAAPYLLQRGDLTIDGERLQSR
;
A
#
# COMPACT_ATOMS: atom_id res chain seq x y z
N MET A 1 -35.28 60.89 -39.23
CA MET A 1 -34.07 60.59 -38.44
C MET A 1 -34.31 59.36 -37.57
N LYS A 2 -33.90 58.17 -38.01
CA LYS A 2 -34.02 56.92 -37.23
C LYS A 2 -32.66 56.63 -36.58
N ARG A 3 -32.57 56.74 -35.24
CA ARG A 3 -31.38 56.34 -34.46
C ARG A 3 -31.44 54.83 -34.24
N LEU A 4 -30.57 54.08 -34.93
CA LEU A 4 -30.30 52.68 -34.66
C LEU A 4 -29.39 52.58 -33.44
N LEU A 5 -29.94 52.11 -32.32
CA LEU A 5 -29.18 51.74 -31.12
C LEU A 5 -28.48 50.40 -31.42
N ARG A 6 -27.16 50.41 -31.61
CA ARG A 6 -26.34 49.19 -31.70
C ARG A 6 -26.01 48.75 -30.27
N VAL A 7 -26.74 47.77 -29.76
CA VAL A 7 -26.36 47.04 -28.55
C VAL A 7 -25.23 46.08 -28.93
N ALA A 8 -24.01 46.42 -28.57
CA ALA A 8 -22.87 45.52 -28.69
C ALA A 8 -22.90 44.54 -27.51
N CYS A 9 -23.44 43.34 -27.75
CA CYS A 9 -23.29 42.21 -26.84
C CYS A 9 -21.82 41.78 -26.84
N TRP A 10 -21.07 42.18 -25.80
CA TRP A 10 -19.77 41.60 -25.50
C TRP A 10 -20.00 40.20 -24.93
N ALA A 11 -19.96 39.19 -25.80
CA ALA A 11 -19.83 37.80 -25.39
C ALA A 11 -18.40 37.59 -24.86
N VAL A 12 -18.21 37.73 -23.55
CA VAL A 12 -16.99 37.28 -22.88
C VAL A 12 -16.99 35.75 -22.95
N ALA A 13 -16.27 35.20 -23.92
CA ALA A 13 -15.95 33.79 -23.97
C ALA A 13 -15.03 33.48 -22.78
N LEU A 14 -15.62 33.07 -21.65
CA LEU A 14 -14.93 32.34 -20.60
C LEU A 14 -14.51 31.00 -21.18
N LEU A 15 -13.37 30.97 -21.87
CA LEU A 15 -12.66 29.72 -22.13
C LEU A 15 -12.40 29.11 -20.75
N PRO A 16 -12.97 27.94 -20.40
CA PRO A 16 -12.58 27.28 -19.18
C PRO A 16 -11.09 27.00 -19.33
N ALA A 17 -10.26 27.67 -18.52
CA ALA A 17 -8.89 27.25 -18.36
C ALA A 17 -8.98 25.79 -17.95
N LEU A 18 -8.52 24.89 -18.82
CA LEU A 18 -8.17 23.53 -18.44
C LEU A 18 -7.07 23.68 -17.38
N SER A 19 -7.48 23.89 -16.13
CA SER A 19 -6.56 23.89 -15.02
C SER A 19 -5.96 22.50 -15.02
N SER A 20 -4.68 22.37 -15.38
CA SER A 20 -3.97 21.14 -15.13
C SER A 20 -4.08 20.85 -13.63
N GLY A 21 -4.09 19.58 -13.27
CA GLY A 21 -3.81 19.19 -11.89
C GLY A 21 -2.51 19.84 -11.44
N ARG A 22 -2.40 20.16 -10.15
CA ARG A 22 -1.16 20.65 -9.57
C ARG A 22 -0.28 19.49 -9.18
N ASP A 23 1.02 19.67 -9.32
CA ASP A 23 2.00 18.74 -8.78
C ASP A 23 2.22 19.04 -7.30
N ILE A 24 2.22 17.99 -6.49
CA ILE A 24 2.45 18.03 -5.05
C ILE A 24 3.60 17.08 -4.73
N TYR A 25 4.75 17.64 -4.40
CA TYR A 25 5.99 16.91 -4.17
C TYR A 25 6.10 16.46 -2.71
N VAL A 26 6.53 15.21 -2.52
CA VAL A 26 6.76 14.58 -1.21
C VAL A 26 8.20 14.09 -1.13
N ASN A 27 8.88 14.40 -0.03
CA ASN A 27 10.24 13.91 0.24
C ASN A 27 10.42 13.71 1.76
N ASN A 28 10.56 12.47 2.21
CA ASN A 28 10.68 12.13 3.64
C ASN A 28 12.01 12.54 4.30
N LEU A 29 13.01 12.97 3.52
CA LEU A 29 14.31 13.44 4.02
C LEU A 29 14.45 14.96 3.98
N ALA A 30 14.09 15.57 2.85
CA ALA A 30 14.27 17.00 2.62
C ALA A 30 12.99 17.83 2.82
N GLY A 31 11.82 17.18 2.94
CA GLY A 31 10.53 17.85 3.06
C GLY A 31 10.16 18.24 4.48
N ASP A 32 9.17 19.13 4.57
CA ASP A 32 8.55 19.55 5.83
C ASP A 32 7.04 19.74 5.59
N ASP A 33 6.21 19.12 6.43
CA ASP A 33 4.75 19.16 6.29
C ASP A 33 4.13 20.55 6.48
N ARG A 34 4.91 21.53 6.93
CA ARG A 34 4.52 22.95 6.98
C ARG A 34 4.62 23.64 5.61
N LEU A 35 5.36 23.08 4.66
CA LEU A 35 5.57 23.64 3.33
C LEU A 35 4.34 23.40 2.43
N SER A 36 4.33 24.10 1.29
CA SER A 36 3.21 24.08 0.35
C SER A 36 3.13 22.81 -0.51
N GLY A 37 4.22 22.06 -0.66
CA GLY A 37 4.28 20.90 -1.57
C GLY A 37 4.38 21.26 -3.06
N LEU A 38 4.36 22.55 -3.43
CA LEU A 38 4.27 22.97 -4.83
C LEU A 38 5.61 23.00 -5.58
N ASN A 39 6.72 22.83 -4.86
CA ASN A 39 8.07 22.82 -5.42
C ASN A 39 8.78 21.54 -5.01
N GLN A 40 9.54 20.95 -5.92
CA GLN A 40 10.36 19.77 -5.64
C GLN A 40 11.55 20.09 -4.72
N GLU A 41 12.11 21.29 -4.85
CA GLU A 41 13.23 21.78 -4.04
C GLU A 41 12.77 22.90 -3.09
N LEU A 42 13.50 23.05 -1.99
CA LEU A 42 13.25 24.10 -1.01
C LEU A 42 13.60 25.47 -1.59
N SER A 43 12.62 26.38 -1.56
CA SER A 43 12.73 27.77 -1.99
C SER A 43 11.84 28.65 -1.09
N GLY A 44 12.43 29.16 0.00
CA GLY A 44 11.68 29.91 1.02
C GLY A 44 10.66 29.00 1.72
N ASP A 45 9.39 29.41 1.75
CA ASP A 45 8.29 28.63 2.33
C ASP A 45 7.66 27.62 1.33
N HIS A 46 8.29 27.46 0.17
CA HIS A 46 7.89 26.51 -0.86
C HIS A 46 8.89 25.35 -0.90
N GLY A 47 8.39 24.13 -1.01
CA GLY A 47 9.20 22.92 -1.03
C GLY A 47 8.33 21.69 -0.82
N PRO A 48 8.93 20.49 -0.87
CA PRO A 48 8.19 19.25 -0.75
C PRO A 48 7.65 19.09 0.68
N VAL A 49 6.49 18.47 0.81
CA VAL A 49 6.01 18.03 2.13
C VAL A 49 6.76 16.77 2.56
N ALA A 50 6.83 16.51 3.87
CA ALA A 50 7.56 15.35 4.39
C ALA A 50 6.79 14.04 4.24
N SER A 51 5.45 14.09 4.38
CA SER A 51 4.58 12.90 4.37
C SER A 51 3.60 12.88 3.20
N ILE A 52 3.32 11.68 2.70
CA ILE A 52 2.30 11.47 1.66
C ILE A 52 0.91 11.79 2.25
N CYS A 53 0.69 11.50 3.53
CA CYS A 53 -0.52 11.93 4.25
C CYS A 53 -0.75 13.44 4.18
N ARG A 54 0.30 14.26 4.30
CA ARG A 54 0.18 15.70 4.17
C ARG A 54 -0.16 16.11 2.74
N ALA A 55 0.49 15.51 1.75
CA ALA A 55 0.19 15.77 0.34
C ALA A 55 -1.29 15.49 0.01
N LEU A 56 -1.81 14.34 0.45
CA LEU A 56 -3.23 14.01 0.27
C LEU A 56 -4.18 14.99 0.96
N LYS A 57 -3.80 15.58 2.09
CA LYS A 57 -4.64 16.59 2.76
C LYS A 57 -4.77 17.90 1.98
N ILE A 58 -3.77 18.25 1.18
CA ILE A 58 -3.75 19.50 0.39
C ILE A 58 -4.08 19.28 -1.10
N ALA A 59 -4.12 18.01 -1.52
CA ALA A 59 -4.56 17.60 -2.84
C ALA A 59 -6.03 17.92 -3.08
N ALA A 60 -6.31 18.32 -4.32
CA ALA A 60 -7.64 18.50 -4.86
C ALA A 60 -7.90 17.45 -5.96
N ALA A 61 -9.11 17.46 -6.50
CA ALA A 61 -9.50 16.51 -7.52
C ALA A 61 -8.69 16.68 -8.81
N GLY A 62 -8.05 15.60 -9.27
CA GLY A 62 -7.22 15.60 -10.48
C GLY A 62 -5.81 16.14 -10.30
N ASP A 63 -5.35 16.42 -9.06
CA ASP A 63 -3.95 16.75 -8.78
C ASP A 63 -3.03 15.53 -8.97
N HIS A 64 -1.72 15.78 -8.95
CA HIS A 64 -0.67 14.76 -9.03
C HIS A 64 0.23 14.82 -7.80
N VAL A 65 0.23 13.74 -7.01
CA VAL A 65 1.16 13.58 -5.88
C VAL A 65 2.39 12.81 -6.36
N ILE A 66 3.57 13.43 -6.23
CA ILE A 66 4.85 12.91 -6.70
C ILE A 66 5.72 12.61 -5.50
N VAL A 67 5.94 11.33 -5.21
CA VAL A 67 6.73 10.88 -4.06
C VAL A 67 8.17 10.64 -4.49
N ALA A 68 9.12 11.25 -3.81
CA ALA A 68 10.54 11.03 -4.07
C ALA A 68 10.97 9.64 -3.59
N ASN A 69 11.68 8.90 -4.42
CA ASN A 69 12.40 7.71 -3.96
C ASN A 69 13.74 8.13 -3.36
N THR A 70 13.78 8.22 -2.04
CA THR A 70 14.97 8.64 -1.27
C THR A 70 15.85 7.48 -0.85
N GLY A 71 15.45 6.23 -1.14
CA GLY A 71 16.04 5.02 -0.55
C GLY A 71 15.59 4.74 0.89
N GLU A 72 14.93 5.70 1.55
CA GLU A 72 14.40 5.55 2.91
C GLU A 72 12.92 5.19 2.91
N LEU A 73 12.53 4.26 3.78
CA LEU A 73 11.17 3.73 3.85
C LEU A 73 10.17 4.79 4.32
N TYR A 74 9.06 4.93 3.59
CA TYR A 74 7.90 5.71 4.00
C TYR A 74 7.05 4.88 4.96
N ARG A 75 7.16 5.18 6.27
CA ARG A 75 6.44 4.45 7.33
C ARG A 75 5.11 5.10 7.66
N GLU A 76 4.18 5.06 6.72
CA GLU A 76 2.86 5.63 6.85
C GLU A 76 1.77 4.76 6.19
N GLN A 77 0.51 5.17 6.34
CA GLN A 77 -0.63 4.56 5.67
C GLN A 77 -1.26 5.59 4.74
N LEU A 78 -1.50 5.21 3.49
CA LEU A 78 -2.14 6.03 2.49
C LEU A 78 -3.65 5.80 2.52
N SER A 79 -4.44 6.86 2.63
CA SER A 79 -5.91 6.76 2.60
C SER A 79 -6.50 7.75 1.62
N VAL A 80 -7.01 7.24 0.50
CA VAL A 80 -7.73 7.99 -0.52
C VAL A 80 -9.22 7.77 -0.28
N PHE A 81 -9.81 8.72 0.44
CA PHE A 81 -11.18 8.61 0.93
C PHE A 81 -12.06 9.77 0.46
N GLY A 82 -13.24 9.41 -0.05
CA GLY A 82 -14.35 10.34 -0.24
C GLY A 82 -14.25 11.21 -1.50
N CYS A 83 -15.23 12.10 -1.65
CA CYS A 83 -15.45 12.87 -2.88
C CYS A 83 -14.42 13.97 -3.17
N ASN A 84 -13.55 14.30 -2.20
CA ASN A 84 -12.52 15.32 -2.36
C ASN A 84 -11.25 14.76 -3.02
N LEU A 85 -10.93 13.48 -2.73
CA LEU A 85 -9.78 12.78 -3.28
C LEU A 85 -10.25 11.82 -4.37
N ARG A 86 -10.53 12.39 -5.54
CA ARG A 86 -10.99 11.70 -6.74
C ARG A 86 -10.42 12.38 -7.97
N GLY A 87 -10.47 11.73 -9.12
CA GLY A 87 -10.23 12.39 -10.40
C GLY A 87 -11.49 12.56 -11.25
N TYR A 88 -11.21 12.80 -12.52
CA TYR A 88 -12.12 12.81 -13.66
C TYR A 88 -11.61 11.82 -14.70
N GLU A 89 -12.45 11.40 -15.64
CA GLU A 89 -12.10 10.44 -16.68
C GLU A 89 -10.89 10.88 -17.51
N ASP A 90 -10.81 12.17 -17.84
CA ASP A 90 -9.73 12.81 -18.59
C ASP A 90 -8.63 13.42 -17.70
N ARG A 91 -8.83 13.39 -16.37
CA ARG A 91 -7.92 14.01 -15.39
C ARG A 91 -7.97 13.26 -14.05
N PRO A 92 -7.34 12.08 -13.96
CA PRO A 92 -7.32 11.29 -12.73
C PRO A 92 -6.55 12.01 -11.61
N LEU A 93 -6.89 11.72 -10.35
CA LEU A 93 -5.98 12.01 -9.23
C LEU A 93 -4.87 10.97 -9.28
N THR A 94 -3.63 11.39 -9.46
CA THR A 94 -2.49 10.48 -9.62
C THR A 94 -1.59 10.52 -8.40
N ILE A 95 -1.13 9.37 -7.92
CA ILE A 95 -0.18 9.23 -6.83
C ILE A 95 0.96 8.36 -7.35
N SER A 96 2.09 8.98 -7.70
CA SER A 96 3.27 8.28 -8.25
C SER A 96 4.33 8.11 -7.18
N GLY A 97 4.67 6.86 -6.89
CA GLY A 97 5.66 6.47 -5.88
C GLY A 97 7.10 6.59 -6.35
N ASN A 98 7.36 6.59 -7.66
CA ASN A 98 8.70 6.61 -8.26
C ASN A 98 9.65 5.52 -7.72
N GLY A 99 9.10 4.36 -7.34
CA GLY A 99 9.82 3.25 -6.73
C GLY A 99 9.98 3.37 -5.20
N ALA A 100 9.35 4.34 -4.55
CA ALA A 100 9.37 4.47 -3.10
C ALA A 100 8.71 3.25 -2.42
N THR A 101 9.21 2.90 -1.24
CA THR A 101 8.67 1.80 -0.44
C THR A 101 7.81 2.33 0.70
N LEU A 102 6.53 1.93 0.72
CA LEU A 102 5.61 2.11 1.82
C LEU A 102 5.73 0.91 2.77
N ASP A 103 6.06 1.17 4.03
CA ASP A 103 6.41 0.14 5.01
C ASP A 103 5.52 0.21 6.26
N GLY A 104 4.75 -0.86 6.49
CA GLY A 104 3.81 -0.99 7.61
C GLY A 104 4.42 -1.58 8.88
N THR A 105 5.73 -1.78 8.92
CA THR A 105 6.38 -2.50 10.02
C THR A 105 6.58 -1.62 11.25
N VAL A 106 6.59 -2.25 12.42
CA VAL A 106 6.86 -1.60 13.71
C VAL A 106 7.96 -2.35 14.46
N MET A 107 8.66 -1.64 15.34
CA MET A 107 9.62 -2.24 16.24
C MET A 107 8.90 -3.00 17.35
N ALA A 108 9.52 -4.09 17.77
CA ALA A 108 9.25 -4.73 19.05
C ALA A 108 9.44 -3.73 20.21
N ALA A 109 8.65 -3.86 21.29
CA ALA A 109 8.97 -3.15 22.53
C ALA A 109 10.24 -3.73 23.16
N ASP A 110 11.02 -2.90 23.86
CA ASP A 110 12.23 -3.36 24.55
C ASP A 110 11.89 -4.48 25.54
N GLY A 111 12.66 -5.57 25.51
CA GLY A 111 12.46 -6.73 26.38
C GLY A 111 11.19 -7.55 26.09
N SER A 112 10.53 -7.35 24.95
CA SER A 112 9.35 -8.13 24.57
C SER A 112 9.66 -9.55 24.08
N TRP A 113 10.92 -9.84 23.76
CA TRP A 113 11.39 -11.17 23.41
C TRP A 113 11.69 -11.98 24.66
N ARG A 114 11.13 -13.19 24.73
CA ARG A 114 11.32 -14.15 25.82
C ARG A 114 11.98 -15.41 25.27
N HIS A 115 13.05 -15.87 25.92
CA HIS A 115 13.67 -17.15 25.60
C HIS A 115 12.67 -18.30 25.81
N VAL A 116 12.64 -19.24 24.86
CA VAL A 116 11.77 -20.42 24.90
C VAL A 116 12.59 -21.68 25.14
N ASP A 117 13.43 -22.04 24.17
CA ASP A 117 14.33 -23.19 24.22
C ASP A 117 15.44 -23.00 23.18
N GLY A 118 16.62 -23.58 23.41
CA GLY A 118 17.76 -23.47 22.50
C GLY A 118 18.07 -22.03 22.11
N ASP A 119 18.08 -21.76 20.80
CA ASP A 119 18.25 -20.41 20.22
C ASP A 119 16.91 -19.80 19.76
N VAL A 120 15.77 -20.24 20.33
CA VAL A 120 14.43 -19.77 19.98
C VAL A 120 13.90 -18.78 21.01
N PHE A 121 13.35 -17.68 20.49
CA PHE A 121 12.71 -16.62 21.25
C PHE A 121 11.28 -16.42 20.79
N ALA A 122 10.40 -16.08 21.71
CA ALA A 122 9.00 -15.77 21.47
C ALA A 122 8.71 -14.28 21.74
N MET A 123 7.83 -13.68 20.93
CA MET A 123 7.23 -12.39 21.23
C MET A 123 5.72 -12.43 20.97
N SER A 124 4.95 -11.72 21.78
CA SER A 124 3.52 -11.48 21.51
C SER A 124 3.35 -10.12 20.81
N PRO A 125 3.02 -10.08 19.51
CA PRO A 125 2.72 -8.83 18.82
C PRO A 125 1.41 -8.23 19.34
N ARG A 126 1.26 -6.90 19.24
CA ARG A 126 0.03 -6.22 19.64
C ARG A 126 -1.20 -6.71 18.85
N ARG A 127 -1.00 -7.10 17.58
CA ARG A 127 -2.03 -7.68 16.71
C ARG A 127 -1.70 -9.16 16.51
N LEU A 128 -2.66 -10.02 16.81
CA LEU A 128 -2.41 -11.47 16.96
C LEU A 128 -2.50 -12.26 15.65
N THR A 129 -2.96 -11.64 14.57
CA THR A 129 -3.17 -12.31 13.27
C THR A 129 -2.32 -11.68 12.19
N PHE A 130 -2.10 -12.42 11.11
CA PHE A 130 -1.52 -11.92 9.87
C PHE A 130 -0.18 -11.19 10.10
N GLN A 131 0.70 -11.86 10.84
CA GLN A 131 2.02 -11.31 11.14
C GLN A 131 2.99 -11.64 10.02
N GLN A 132 4.00 -10.78 9.89
CA GLN A 132 5.18 -10.95 9.07
C GLN A 132 6.35 -10.41 9.88
N LEU A 133 7.52 -11.05 9.77
CA LEU A 133 8.73 -10.66 10.49
C LEU A 133 9.80 -10.20 9.50
N PHE A 134 10.53 -9.15 9.85
CA PHE A 134 11.52 -8.49 9.01
C PHE A 134 12.83 -8.30 9.76
N LYS A 135 13.93 -8.33 9.01
CA LYS A 135 15.28 -7.97 9.44
C LYS A 135 15.83 -6.93 8.48
N ALA A 136 16.21 -5.76 9.01
CA ALA A 136 16.79 -4.66 8.22
C ALA A 136 15.99 -4.34 6.92
N GLY A 137 14.65 -4.31 7.03
CA GLY A 137 13.75 -4.00 5.91
C GLY A 137 13.43 -5.15 4.96
N SER A 138 14.06 -6.32 5.12
CA SER A 138 13.77 -7.51 4.31
C SER A 138 12.92 -8.53 5.09
N PRO A 139 11.93 -9.18 4.45
CA PRO A 139 11.13 -10.21 5.12
C PRO A 139 11.99 -11.42 5.45
N LEU A 140 11.70 -12.05 6.59
CA LEU A 140 12.28 -13.33 7.00
C LEU A 140 11.40 -14.49 6.53
N ALA A 141 12.03 -15.62 6.21
CA ALA A 141 11.32 -16.82 5.78
C ALA A 141 10.45 -17.37 6.92
N ARG A 142 9.16 -17.56 6.62
CA ARG A 142 8.21 -18.17 7.54
C ARG A 142 8.25 -19.70 7.40
N VAL A 143 8.14 -20.40 8.51
CA VAL A 143 8.02 -21.85 8.57
C VAL A 143 6.80 -22.21 9.41
N ARG A 144 6.05 -23.22 8.96
CA ARG A 144 4.93 -23.76 9.73
C ARG A 144 5.46 -24.74 10.78
N VAL A 145 5.08 -24.53 12.03
CA VAL A 145 5.36 -25.43 13.13
C VAL A 145 4.05 -25.80 13.83
N ALA A 146 3.95 -27.02 14.34
CA ALA A 146 2.71 -27.50 14.98
C ALA A 146 2.52 -26.88 16.37
N SER A 147 3.61 -26.67 17.10
CA SER A 147 3.63 -26.06 18.43
C SER A 147 4.92 -25.30 18.69
N ALA A 148 4.93 -24.48 19.75
CA ALA A 148 6.13 -23.75 20.15
C ALA A 148 7.28 -24.68 20.59
N THR A 149 6.97 -25.87 21.11
CA THR A 149 7.98 -26.85 21.53
C THR A 149 8.68 -27.51 20.34
N ASP A 150 8.08 -27.49 19.15
CA ASP A 150 8.70 -28.05 17.94
C ASP A 150 9.64 -27.05 17.25
N ALA A 151 9.63 -25.78 17.67
CA ALA A 151 10.28 -24.69 16.96
C ALA A 151 11.81 -24.79 16.94
N ASP A 152 12.45 -25.27 18.02
CA ASP A 152 13.92 -25.43 18.04
C ASP A 152 14.42 -26.49 17.05
N GLN A 153 13.59 -27.50 16.74
CA GLN A 153 13.96 -28.52 15.76
C GLN A 153 13.57 -28.12 14.33
N ALA A 154 12.48 -27.38 14.17
CA ALA A 154 11.93 -27.03 12.86
C ALA A 154 12.56 -25.77 12.23
N LEU A 155 12.89 -24.75 13.04
CA LEU A 155 13.40 -23.48 12.53
C LEU A 155 14.91 -23.55 12.27
N GLN A 156 15.36 -23.03 11.14
CA GLN A 156 16.76 -22.66 10.92
C GLN A 156 17.00 -21.22 11.44
N PRO A 157 18.27 -20.81 11.67
CA PRO A 157 18.56 -19.43 12.04
C PRO A 157 17.93 -18.42 11.09
N LEU A 158 17.33 -17.37 11.66
CA LEU A 158 16.59 -16.31 10.96
C LEU A 158 15.32 -16.76 10.23
N GLN A 159 14.82 -17.96 10.54
CA GLN A 159 13.46 -18.36 10.22
C GLN A 159 12.54 -18.11 11.40
N TRP A 160 11.26 -17.91 11.10
CA TRP A 160 10.26 -17.64 12.11
C TRP A 160 8.97 -18.42 11.88
N ALA A 161 8.19 -18.57 12.93
CA ALA A 161 6.88 -19.21 12.89
C ALA A 161 5.86 -18.42 13.72
N MET A 162 4.58 -18.72 13.52
CA MET A 162 3.49 -18.16 14.31
C MET A 162 2.72 -19.28 14.97
N THR A 163 2.67 -19.32 16.30
CA THR A 163 1.88 -20.30 17.07
C THR A 163 1.25 -19.65 18.28
N GLN A 164 0.01 -20.00 18.61
CA GLN A 164 -0.67 -19.50 19.83
C GLN A 164 -0.60 -17.97 20.01
N ASN A 165 -0.67 -17.24 18.90
CA ASN A 165 -0.54 -15.78 18.85
C ASN A 165 0.85 -15.21 19.20
N GLU A 166 1.89 -16.04 19.26
CA GLU A 166 3.28 -15.63 19.43
C GLU A 166 4.06 -15.82 18.13
N ILE A 167 4.94 -14.85 17.84
CA ILE A 167 5.99 -14.98 16.85
C ILE A 167 7.15 -15.71 17.51
N LEU A 168 7.57 -16.82 16.91
CA LEU A 168 8.75 -17.58 17.29
C LEU A 168 9.86 -17.27 16.30
N LEU A 169 11.03 -16.89 16.77
CA LEU A 169 12.21 -16.63 15.94
C LEU A 169 13.36 -17.48 16.45
N ARG A 170 14.03 -18.20 15.55
CA ARG A 170 15.34 -18.77 15.86
C ARG A 170 16.43 -17.77 15.47
N VAL A 171 17.29 -17.42 16.42
CA VAL A 171 18.45 -16.56 16.17
C VAL A 171 19.69 -17.41 15.86
N ASP A 172 20.74 -16.77 15.32
CA ASP A 172 22.06 -17.42 15.27
C ASP A 172 22.55 -17.76 16.68
N ARG A 173 23.33 -18.84 16.79
CA ARG A 173 23.83 -19.33 18.08
C ARG A 173 24.57 -18.24 18.86
N GLY A 174 24.16 -18.04 20.12
CA GLY A 174 24.77 -17.06 21.02
C GLY A 174 24.45 -15.61 20.70
N ARG A 175 23.46 -15.36 19.82
CA ARG A 175 22.92 -14.03 19.54
C ARG A 175 21.61 -13.81 20.29
N LEU A 176 21.19 -12.55 20.33
CA LEU A 176 19.92 -12.11 20.90
C LEU A 176 19.08 -11.40 19.81
N PRO A 177 17.73 -11.47 19.89
CA PRO A 177 16.84 -10.81 18.94
C PRO A 177 17.13 -9.31 18.73
N GLU A 178 17.52 -8.61 19.80
CA GLU A 178 17.83 -7.17 19.81
C GLU A 178 19.00 -6.80 18.87
N GLN A 179 19.79 -7.78 18.41
CA GLN A 179 20.95 -7.57 17.55
C GLN A 179 20.63 -7.54 16.05
N TYR A 180 19.37 -7.74 15.63
CA TYR A 180 18.99 -7.89 14.22
C TYR A 180 18.10 -6.78 13.65
N GLU A 181 17.84 -5.70 14.38
CA GLU A 181 16.89 -4.64 13.96
C GLU A 181 15.53 -5.22 13.51
N LEU A 182 15.00 -6.14 14.33
CA LEU A 182 13.77 -6.86 13.99
C LEU A 182 12.57 -5.94 13.99
N ARG A 183 11.74 -6.11 12.98
CA ARG A 183 10.47 -5.42 12.82
C ARG A 183 9.38 -6.42 12.47
N HIS A 184 8.15 -6.13 12.85
CA HIS A 184 7.02 -6.99 12.49
C HIS A 184 5.85 -6.16 11.94
N ALA A 185 4.94 -6.82 11.23
CA ALA A 185 3.77 -6.15 10.67
C ALA A 185 2.87 -5.55 11.75
N GLY A 186 2.73 -4.22 11.76
CA GLY A 186 2.04 -3.49 12.83
C GLY A 186 0.93 -2.54 12.38
N MET A 187 1.14 -1.84 11.27
CA MET A 187 0.12 -1.01 10.62
C MET A 187 -0.87 -1.88 9.85
N GLN A 188 -2.13 -1.47 9.71
CA GLN A 188 -3.16 -2.38 9.18
C GLN A 188 -3.11 -2.50 7.66
N THR A 189 -3.15 -1.39 6.94
CA THR A 189 -3.26 -1.41 5.48
C THR A 189 -2.35 -0.34 4.88
N GLY A 190 -1.64 -0.67 3.81
CA GLY A 190 -0.75 0.27 3.14
C GLY A 190 -1.53 1.37 2.44
N ILE A 191 -2.26 0.99 1.39
CA ILE A 191 -3.08 1.91 0.60
C ILE A 191 -4.54 1.54 0.74
N THR A 192 -5.35 2.47 1.23
CA THR A 192 -6.80 2.33 1.30
C THR A 192 -7.45 3.22 0.25
N LEU A 193 -8.19 2.62 -0.69
CA LEU A 193 -9.11 3.30 -1.59
C LEU A 193 -10.53 3.05 -1.09
N TYR A 194 -11.28 4.12 -0.80
CA TYR A 194 -12.65 4.00 -0.29
C TYR A 194 -13.53 5.13 -0.78
N ASN A 195 -14.66 4.79 -1.39
CA ASN A 195 -15.63 5.75 -1.92
C ASN A 195 -14.97 6.84 -2.80
N THR A 196 -14.18 6.40 -3.78
CA THR A 196 -13.41 7.26 -4.67
C THR A 196 -13.52 6.78 -6.13
N ARG A 197 -13.11 7.62 -7.08
CA ARG A 197 -13.11 7.29 -8.50
C ARG A 197 -12.00 7.99 -9.27
N HIS A 198 -11.60 7.41 -10.41
CA HIS A 198 -10.58 7.98 -11.29
C HIS A 198 -9.30 8.31 -10.53
N VAL A 199 -8.81 7.35 -9.74
CA VAL A 199 -7.55 7.45 -9.01
C VAL A 199 -6.55 6.50 -9.65
N VAL A 200 -5.35 7.00 -9.93
CA VAL A 200 -4.22 6.19 -10.36
C VAL A 200 -3.20 6.17 -9.23
N VAL A 201 -2.81 4.97 -8.79
CA VAL A 201 -1.68 4.79 -7.90
C VAL A 201 -0.63 3.98 -8.63
N GLU A 202 0.60 4.48 -8.70
CA GLU A 202 1.64 3.83 -9.50
C GLU A 202 3.02 3.86 -8.84
N ASP A 203 3.88 2.92 -9.23
CA ASP A 203 5.30 2.89 -8.92
C ASP A 203 5.61 2.85 -7.40
N PHE A 204 4.92 1.99 -6.66
CA PHE A 204 5.20 1.76 -5.23
C PHE A 204 5.61 0.33 -4.96
N VAL A 205 6.50 0.15 -3.99
CA VAL A 205 6.61 -1.10 -3.22
C VAL A 205 5.79 -0.95 -1.94
N VAL A 206 4.94 -1.92 -1.62
CA VAL A 206 4.06 -1.89 -0.44
C VAL A 206 4.27 -3.17 0.37
N GLN A 207 4.78 -3.01 1.59
CA GLN A 207 5.18 -4.15 2.42
C GLN A 207 4.89 -4.00 3.91
N GLY A 208 4.85 -5.13 4.60
CA GLY A 208 4.86 -5.17 6.07
C GLY A 208 3.59 -4.68 6.73
N PHE A 209 2.47 -4.60 5.99
CA PHE A 209 1.17 -4.30 6.57
C PHE A 209 0.51 -5.55 7.13
N GLN A 210 -0.15 -5.43 8.28
CA GLN A 210 -0.77 -6.54 9.01
C GLN A 210 -1.99 -7.11 8.27
N GLN A 211 -2.74 -6.32 7.53
CA GLN A 211 -3.84 -6.81 6.69
C GLN A 211 -3.39 -6.82 5.24
N ASP A 212 -3.66 -5.75 4.51
CA ASP A 212 -3.44 -5.72 3.07
C ASP A 212 -2.39 -4.69 2.67
N GLY A 213 -1.61 -4.98 1.64
CA GLY A 213 -0.79 -3.96 0.99
C GLY A 213 -1.70 -2.86 0.43
N VAL A 214 -2.67 -3.25 -0.41
CA VAL A 214 -3.70 -2.37 -0.96
C VAL A 214 -5.09 -2.93 -0.64
N ASN A 215 -5.98 -2.07 -0.15
CA ASN A 215 -7.40 -2.37 0.07
C ASN A 215 -8.27 -1.37 -0.70
N ALA A 216 -8.99 -1.86 -1.71
CA ALA A 216 -9.95 -1.07 -2.46
C ALA A 216 -11.37 -1.57 -2.13
N HIS A 217 -12.10 -0.81 -1.32
CA HIS A 217 -13.35 -1.29 -0.76
C HIS A 217 -14.45 -0.22 -0.78
N THR A 218 -15.68 -0.64 -1.08
CA THR A 218 -16.90 0.20 -1.14
C THR A 218 -16.81 1.36 -2.13
N LEU A 219 -17.46 1.23 -3.29
CA LEU A 219 -17.65 2.31 -4.27
C LEU A 219 -16.34 2.89 -4.83
N VAL A 220 -15.31 2.05 -4.98
CA VAL A 220 -14.09 2.40 -5.69
C VAL A 220 -14.31 2.11 -7.18
N ASN A 221 -14.36 3.13 -8.02
CA ASN A 221 -14.68 2.97 -9.44
C ASN A 221 -13.62 3.57 -10.35
N ASP A 222 -13.28 2.86 -11.42
CA ASP A 222 -12.39 3.36 -12.47
C ASP A 222 -11.05 3.82 -11.89
N CYS A 223 -10.54 3.06 -10.92
CA CYS A 223 -9.24 3.26 -10.31
C CYS A 223 -8.24 2.27 -10.90
N VAL A 224 -7.00 2.73 -11.08
CA VAL A 224 -5.91 1.96 -11.68
C VAL A 224 -4.78 1.85 -10.67
N LEU A 225 -4.27 0.64 -10.49
CA LEU A 225 -3.02 0.36 -9.80
C LEU A 225 -2.01 -0.07 -10.86
N ARG A 226 -0.87 0.61 -11.00
CA ARG A 226 0.10 0.32 -12.06
C ARG A 226 1.50 0.17 -11.51
N ARG A 227 2.24 -0.88 -11.89
CA ARG A 227 3.62 -1.10 -11.40
C ARG A 227 3.70 -1.01 -9.88
N ILE A 228 2.76 -1.69 -9.21
CA ILE A 228 2.71 -1.79 -7.75
C ILE A 228 3.24 -3.16 -7.34
N GLU A 229 4.22 -3.16 -6.45
CA GLU A 229 4.81 -4.36 -5.88
C GLU A 229 4.28 -4.57 -4.47
N CYS A 230 3.34 -5.50 -4.28
CA CYS A 230 2.79 -5.81 -2.97
C CYS A 230 3.40 -7.09 -2.42
N ARG A 231 4.28 -6.95 -1.42
CA ARG A 231 5.03 -8.07 -0.86
C ARG A 231 5.01 -8.16 0.64
N ALA A 232 5.09 -9.37 1.17
CA ALA A 232 5.22 -9.60 2.61
C ALA A 232 4.18 -8.82 3.45
N ASN A 233 2.94 -8.75 2.97
CA ASN A 233 1.81 -8.27 3.76
C ASN A 233 1.14 -9.44 4.47
N GLY A 234 0.51 -9.18 5.61
CA GLY A 234 0.06 -10.20 6.54
C GLY A 234 -1.10 -11.04 6.04
N ARG A 235 -2.07 -10.43 5.35
CA ARG A 235 -3.24 -11.11 4.78
C ARG A 235 -3.15 -11.16 3.26
N SER A 236 -3.15 -10.02 2.59
CA SER A 236 -3.06 -10.02 1.12
C SER A 236 -2.25 -8.89 0.53
N GLY A 237 -1.73 -9.09 -0.67
CA GLY A 237 -1.11 -8.01 -1.41
C GLY A 237 -2.16 -6.98 -1.83
N LEU A 238 -3.22 -7.45 -2.48
CA LEU A 238 -4.38 -6.65 -2.88
C LEU A 238 -5.69 -7.29 -2.43
N SER A 239 -6.59 -6.48 -1.86
CA SER A 239 -7.97 -6.86 -1.58
C SER A 239 -8.95 -5.88 -2.22
N VAL A 240 -9.86 -6.37 -3.05
CA VAL A 240 -10.93 -5.59 -3.69
C VAL A 240 -12.29 -6.08 -3.25
N GLY A 241 -13.11 -5.19 -2.69
CA GLY A 241 -14.40 -5.56 -2.10
C GLY A 241 -15.51 -4.53 -2.29
N GLY A 242 -16.72 -4.92 -1.89
CA GLY A 242 -17.93 -4.10 -2.03
C GLY A 242 -18.42 -4.01 -3.48
N ALA A 243 -18.98 -2.87 -3.86
CA ALA A 243 -19.35 -2.54 -5.25
C ALA A 243 -18.23 -1.69 -5.88
N SER A 244 -17.11 -2.35 -6.22
CA SER A 244 -15.90 -1.69 -6.69
C SER A 244 -15.43 -2.27 -8.03
N ARG A 245 -14.77 -1.46 -8.85
CA ARG A 245 -14.13 -1.84 -10.10
C ARG A 245 -12.71 -1.28 -10.15
N VAL A 246 -11.72 -2.16 -10.19
CA VAL A 246 -10.30 -1.82 -10.17
C VAL A 246 -9.59 -2.53 -11.34
N LEU A 247 -8.75 -1.79 -12.04
CA LEU A 247 -7.79 -2.31 -13.01
C LEU A 247 -6.39 -2.30 -12.38
N VAL A 248 -5.63 -3.36 -12.59
CA VAL A 248 -4.24 -3.48 -12.16
C VAL A 248 -3.40 -3.83 -13.37
N GLU A 249 -2.32 -3.08 -13.58
CA GLU A 249 -1.43 -3.20 -14.72
C GLU A 249 0.00 -3.43 -14.25
N GLU A 250 0.72 -4.37 -14.87
CA GLU A 250 2.18 -4.53 -14.75
C GLU A 250 2.67 -4.62 -13.29
N SER A 251 1.95 -5.34 -12.43
CA SER A 251 2.16 -5.33 -10.96
C SER A 251 2.49 -6.71 -10.41
N GLY A 252 3.35 -6.78 -9.39
CA GLY A 252 3.75 -8.02 -8.71
C GLY A 252 3.12 -8.21 -7.33
N PHE A 253 2.67 -9.43 -7.02
CA PHE A 253 2.12 -9.83 -5.72
C PHE A 253 2.75 -11.14 -5.22
N TYR A 254 3.58 -11.06 -4.17
CA TYR A 254 4.37 -12.20 -3.66
C TYR A 254 4.57 -12.18 -2.14
N ASP A 255 4.91 -13.32 -1.54
CA ASP A 255 5.20 -13.47 -0.10
C ASP A 255 4.10 -12.97 0.86
N ASN A 256 2.86 -12.74 0.39
CA ASN A 256 1.77 -12.30 1.24
C ASN A 256 1.24 -13.47 2.10
N GLY A 257 0.65 -13.20 3.26
CA GLY A 257 0.46 -14.24 4.29
C GLY A 257 -0.79 -15.12 4.16
N ARG A 258 -1.74 -14.80 3.27
CA ARG A 258 -2.93 -15.63 3.03
C ARG A 258 -3.32 -15.72 1.55
N ALA A 259 -3.22 -14.61 0.82
CA ALA A 259 -3.46 -14.59 -0.61
C ALA A 259 -2.64 -13.49 -1.28
N GLN A 260 -2.23 -13.67 -2.54
CA GLN A 260 -1.62 -12.56 -3.27
C GLN A 260 -2.69 -11.52 -3.63
N VAL A 261 -3.82 -11.99 -4.16
CA VAL A 261 -4.98 -11.15 -4.50
C VAL A 261 -6.27 -11.70 -3.90
N ARG A 262 -7.16 -10.82 -3.43
CA ARG A 262 -8.46 -11.19 -2.87
C ARG A 262 -9.57 -10.34 -3.48
N VAL A 263 -10.64 -11.00 -3.92
CA VAL A 263 -11.86 -10.34 -4.44
C VAL A 263 -13.05 -10.80 -3.61
N GLU A 264 -13.87 -9.85 -3.14
CA GLU A 264 -15.04 -10.15 -2.33
C GLU A 264 -16.28 -9.32 -2.72
N GLY A 265 -17.48 -9.87 -2.49
CA GLY A 265 -18.75 -9.16 -2.68
C GLY A 265 -19.18 -9.01 -4.14
N HIS A 266 -19.39 -7.78 -4.60
CA HIS A 266 -19.80 -7.46 -5.98
C HIS A 266 -18.67 -6.77 -6.75
N ALA A 267 -17.43 -6.96 -6.29
CA ALA A 267 -16.26 -6.34 -6.87
C ALA A 267 -15.91 -6.94 -8.24
N LYS A 268 -15.29 -6.12 -9.08
CA LYS A 268 -14.68 -6.51 -10.35
C LYS A 268 -13.21 -6.11 -10.33
N LEU A 269 -12.34 -7.08 -10.52
CA LEU A 269 -10.90 -6.88 -10.60
C LEU A 269 -10.40 -7.39 -11.95
N THR A 270 -9.64 -6.56 -12.65
CA THR A 270 -8.87 -6.96 -13.84
C THR A 270 -7.40 -6.83 -13.54
N LEU A 271 -6.64 -7.89 -13.78
CA LEU A 271 -5.19 -7.93 -13.72
C LEU A 271 -4.67 -8.07 -15.17
N ASP A 272 -3.81 -7.17 -15.60
CA ASP A 272 -3.20 -7.16 -16.93
C ASP A 272 -1.68 -7.11 -16.80
N GLY A 273 -0.99 -8.13 -17.31
CA GLY A 273 0.47 -8.27 -17.19
C GLY A 273 0.95 -8.33 -15.74
N CYS A 274 0.16 -8.91 -14.84
CA CYS A 274 0.49 -9.01 -13.41
C CYS A 274 1.11 -10.36 -13.06
N GLU A 275 2.06 -10.34 -12.12
CA GLU A 275 2.69 -11.54 -11.58
C GLU A 275 2.12 -11.87 -10.20
N LEU A 276 1.67 -13.11 -10.02
CA LEU A 276 1.14 -13.62 -8.77
C LEU A 276 1.94 -14.84 -8.38
N ASP A 277 2.54 -14.80 -7.21
CA ASP A 277 3.28 -15.93 -6.66
C ASP A 277 2.34 -17.10 -6.28
N ASP A 278 2.84 -18.32 -6.48
CA ASP A 278 2.15 -19.59 -6.19
C ASP A 278 2.90 -20.39 -5.11
N ASP A 279 3.32 -19.67 -4.06
CA ASP A 279 3.93 -20.29 -2.89
C ASP A 279 2.88 -21.02 -2.03
N GLN A 280 3.31 -22.07 -1.32
CA GLN A 280 2.47 -22.98 -0.53
C GLN A 280 1.75 -22.28 0.63
N ASP A 281 2.19 -21.09 1.02
CA ASP A 281 1.65 -20.34 2.16
C ASP A 281 0.50 -19.39 1.81
N ALA A 282 0.37 -18.96 0.56
CA ALA A 282 -0.70 -18.08 0.12
C ALA A 282 -1.28 -18.49 -1.22
N ALA A 283 -2.61 -18.49 -1.32
CA ALA A 283 -3.26 -18.71 -2.60
C ALA A 283 -2.92 -17.57 -3.57
N PRO A 284 -2.61 -17.83 -4.86
CA PRO A 284 -2.45 -16.78 -5.85
C PRO A 284 -3.63 -15.81 -5.84
N TYR A 285 -4.85 -16.35 -5.75
CA TYR A 285 -6.04 -15.55 -5.56
C TYR A 285 -7.10 -16.23 -4.67
N LEU A 286 -7.92 -15.41 -4.01
CA LEU A 286 -9.12 -15.82 -3.29
C LEU A 286 -10.33 -15.06 -3.82
N LEU A 287 -11.32 -15.78 -4.34
CA LEU A 287 -12.56 -15.22 -4.89
C LEU A 287 -13.76 -15.57 -4.01
N GLN A 288 -14.21 -14.61 -3.21
CA GLN A 288 -15.35 -14.73 -2.29
C GLN A 288 -16.53 -13.89 -2.79
N ARG A 289 -17.08 -14.31 -3.94
CA ARG A 289 -17.99 -13.54 -4.80
C ARG A 289 -17.27 -12.42 -5.57
N GLY A 290 -17.89 -11.94 -6.64
CA GLY A 290 -17.33 -10.94 -7.56
C GLY A 290 -16.73 -11.57 -8.82
N ASP A 291 -16.06 -10.75 -9.60
CA ASP A 291 -15.43 -11.13 -10.87
C ASP A 291 -13.93 -10.83 -10.82
N LEU A 292 -13.11 -11.81 -11.19
CA LEU A 292 -11.68 -11.66 -11.41
C LEU A 292 -11.38 -11.98 -12.89
N THR A 293 -10.67 -11.09 -13.56
CA THR A 293 -10.12 -11.32 -14.91
C THR A 293 -8.61 -11.19 -14.84
N ILE A 294 -7.88 -12.16 -15.39
CA ILE A 294 -6.42 -12.14 -15.49
C ILE A 294 -6.07 -12.30 -16.96
N ASP A 295 -5.39 -11.32 -17.56
CA ASP A 295 -4.95 -11.33 -18.96
C ASP A 295 -6.07 -11.69 -19.95
N GLY A 296 -7.26 -11.16 -19.70
CA GLY A 296 -8.47 -11.40 -20.50
C GLY A 296 -9.23 -12.70 -20.17
N GLU A 297 -8.68 -13.58 -19.35
CA GLU A 297 -9.38 -14.79 -18.89
C GLU A 297 -10.20 -14.51 -17.64
N ARG A 298 -11.52 -14.77 -17.71
CA ARG A 298 -12.42 -14.58 -16.58
C ARG A 298 -12.45 -15.81 -15.68
N LEU A 299 -12.10 -15.60 -14.42
CA LEU A 299 -12.19 -16.58 -13.35
C LEU A 299 -13.52 -16.41 -12.58
N GLN A 300 -14.18 -17.52 -12.29
CA GLN A 300 -15.42 -17.55 -11.51
C GLN A 300 -15.22 -18.27 -10.17
N SER A 301 -15.95 -17.85 -9.13
CA SER A 301 -15.91 -18.54 -7.85
C SER A 301 -16.45 -19.96 -8.04
N ARG A 302 -15.70 -20.96 -7.57
CA ARG A 302 -16.22 -22.33 -7.44
C ARG A 302 -17.35 -22.37 -6.41
#